data_AF-A0A9D6QX85-F1
#
_entry.id   AF-A0A9D6QX85-F1
#
_cell.length_a   1.000
_cell.length_b   1.000
_cell.length_c   1.000
_cell.angle_alpha   90.00
_cell.angle_beta   90.00
_cell.angle_gamma   90.00
#
_symmetry.space_group_name_H-M   'P 1'
#
loop_
_entity.id
_entity.type
_entity.pdbx_description
1 polymer ?
#
loop_
_entity_poly.entity_id
_entity_poly.type
_entity_poly.pdbx_seq_one_letter_code
_entity_poly.pdbx_strand_id
1 'polypeptide(L)' 'WREGMADDYALEATRNPRAFIAAMEKIANQNLGELEPEAWVEFLLYDHPPLGKRLKRGEEFARASD' A
#
# COMPACT_ATOMS: atom_id res chain seq x y z
N TRP A 1 -6.23 1.84 9.59
CA TRP A 1 -5.23 2.21 10.62
C TRP A 1 -4.20 1.10 10.84
N ARG A 2 -4.59 -0.11 11.24
CA ARG A 2 -3.65 -1.23 11.48
C ARG A 2 -2.75 -1.54 10.27
N GLU A 3 -3.34 -1.67 9.08
CA GLU A 3 -2.57 -1.89 7.85
C GLU A 3 -1.54 -0.78 7.60
N GLY A 4 -1.88 0.47 7.89
CA GLY A 4 -0.92 1.57 7.73
C GLY A 4 0.28 1.46 8.64
N MET A 5 0.06 1.15 9.92
CA MET A 5 1.18 0.90 10.84
C MET A 5 1.99 -0.33 10.45
N ALA A 6 1.35 -1.36 9.90
CA ALA A 6 2.05 -2.55 9.42
C ALA A 6 2.91 -2.24 8.19
N ASP A 7 2.40 -1.42 7.27
CA ASP A 7 3.16 -0.92 6.11
C ASP A 7 4.37 -0.11 6.57
N ASP A 8 4.15 0.86 7.48
CA ASP A 8 5.21 1.71 8.03
C ASP A 8 6.28 0.86 8.73
N TYR A 9 5.87 -0.10 9.58
CA TYR A 9 6.79 -1.03 10.23
C TYR A 9 7.58 -1.88 9.23
N ALA A 10 6.93 -2.41 8.19
CA ALA A 10 7.60 -3.23 7.18
C ALA A 10 8.65 -2.42 6.40
N LEU A 11 8.31 -1.17 6.04
CA LEU A 11 9.21 -0.24 5.36
C LEU A 11 10.41 0.12 6.24
N GLU A 12 10.17 0.47 7.51
CA GLU A 12 11.23 0.82 8.46
C GLU A 12 12.14 -0.36 8.81
N ALA A 13 11.57 -1.55 8.99
CA ALA A 13 12.31 -2.74 9.38
C ALA A 13 13.17 -3.30 8.23
N THR A 14 12.68 -3.22 7.00
CA THR A 14 13.41 -3.76 5.83
C THR A 14 14.28 -2.75 5.13
N ARG A 15 13.97 -1.44 5.26
CA ARG A 15 14.59 -0.35 4.51
C ARG A 15 14.64 -0.59 3.00
N ASN A 16 13.66 -1.34 2.48
CA ASN A 16 13.59 -1.73 1.08
C ASN A 16 12.23 -1.39 0.48
N PRO A 17 11.96 -0.11 0.19
CA PRO A 17 10.68 0.32 -0.36
C PRO A 17 10.39 -0.28 -1.74
N ARG A 18 11.42 -0.57 -2.54
CA ARG A 18 11.25 -1.23 -3.84
C ARG A 18 10.66 -2.63 -3.71
N ALA A 19 11.14 -3.43 -2.75
CA ALA A 19 10.59 -4.76 -2.49
C ALA A 19 9.14 -4.68 -1.96
N PHE A 20 8.84 -3.70 -1.11
CA PHE A 20 7.48 -3.46 -0.62
C PHE A 20 6.52 -3.13 -1.78
N ILE A 21 6.87 -2.16 -2.63
CA ILE A 21 6.06 -1.76 -3.80
C ILE A 21 5.83 -2.96 -4.73
N ALA A 22 6.90 -3.69 -5.08
CA ALA A 22 6.79 -4.86 -5.96
C ALA A 22 5.88 -5.96 -5.38
N ALA A 23 5.90 -6.16 -4.07
CA ALA A 23 5.01 -7.12 -3.41
C ALA A 23 3.54 -6.67 -3.49
N MET A 24 3.26 -5.40 -3.26
CA MET A 24 1.91 -4.83 -3.36
C MET A 24 1.38 -4.88 -4.80
N GLU A 25 2.20 -4.52 -5.79
CA GLU A 25 1.85 -4.63 -7.22
C GLU A 25 1.55 -6.08 -7.62
N LYS A 26 2.36 -7.03 -7.14
CA LYS A 26 2.14 -8.45 -7.40
C LYS A 26 0.79 -8.91 -6.84
N ILE A 27 0.45 -8.52 -5.62
CA ILE A 27 -0.84 -8.87 -5.00
C ILE A 27 -2.00 -8.23 -5.78
N ALA A 28 -1.89 -6.96 -6.17
CA ALA A 28 -2.90 -6.27 -6.97
C ALA A 28 -3.15 -7.01 -8.29
N ASN A 29 -2.08 -7.34 -9.02
CA ASN A 29 -2.17 -8.03 -10.30
C ASN A 29 -2.75 -9.45 -10.17
N GLN A 30 -2.36 -10.21 -9.14
CA GLN A 30 -2.86 -11.57 -8.93
C GLN A 30 -4.34 -11.61 -8.58
N ASN A 31 -4.82 -10.59 -7.85
CA ASN A 31 -6.20 -10.52 -7.40
C ASN A 31 -7.10 -9.69 -8.33
N LEU A 32 -6.56 -9.16 -9.43
CA LEU A 32 -7.23 -8.15 -10.28
C LEU A 32 -7.82 -7.01 -9.42
N GLY A 33 -7.05 -6.61 -8.41
CA GLY A 33 -7.50 -5.67 -7.39
C GLY A 33 -7.60 -4.25 -7.94
N GLU A 34 -8.73 -3.59 -7.69
CA GLU A 34 -8.88 -2.15 -7.94
C GLU A 34 -7.95 -1.36 -7.01
N LEU A 35 -7.13 -0.50 -7.61
CA LEU A 35 -6.14 0.31 -6.89
C LEU A 35 -6.76 1.58 -6.33
N GLU A 36 -7.67 2.19 -7.09
CA GLU A 36 -8.24 3.52 -6.81
C GLU A 36 -9.77 3.44 -6.85
N PRO A 37 -10.40 2.74 -5.87
CA PRO A 37 -11.86 2.72 -5.79
C PRO A 37 -12.39 4.12 -5.48
N GLU A 38 -13.60 4.40 -5.95
CA GLU A 38 -14.33 5.62 -5.59
C GLU A 38 -14.42 5.78 -4.07
N ALA A 39 -14.22 7.00 -3.55
CA ALA A 39 -14.09 7.23 -2.11
C ALA A 39 -15.30 6.75 -1.28
N TRP A 40 -16.51 6.79 -1.86
CA TRP A 40 -17.71 6.29 -1.19
C TRP A 40 -17.77 4.75 -1.14
N VAL A 41 -17.20 4.07 -2.13
CA VAL A 41 -17.06 2.60 -2.16
C VAL A 41 -16.10 2.16 -1.06
N GLU A 42 -14.95 2.84 -0.95
CA GLU A 42 -14.00 2.61 0.14
C GLU A 42 -14.68 2.80 1.50
N PHE A 43 -15.39 3.92 1.68
CA PHE A 43 -16.04 4.23 2.95
C PHE A 43 -17.09 3.19 3.39
N LEU A 44 -17.84 2.62 2.45
CA LEU A 44 -18.94 1.70 2.77
C LEU A 44 -18.54 0.23 2.77
N LEU A 45 -17.60 -0.18 1.90
CA LEU A 45 -17.37 -1.59 1.58
C LEU A 45 -15.97 -2.09 1.91
N TYR A 46 -14.99 -1.21 2.13
CA TYR A 46 -13.62 -1.62 2.40
C TYR A 46 -13.38 -1.73 3.92
N ASP A 47 -12.87 -2.88 4.36
CA ASP A 47 -12.39 -3.11 5.73
C ASP A 47 -10.95 -2.63 5.94
N HIS A 48 -10.22 -2.39 4.85
CA HIS A 48 -8.84 -1.90 4.85
C HIS A 48 -8.57 -0.86 3.74
N PRO A 49 -7.51 -0.04 3.88
CA PRO A 49 -7.14 0.92 2.84
C PRO A 49 -6.90 0.22 1.50
N PRO A 50 -7.34 0.80 0.37
CA PRO A 50 -7.08 0.24 -0.95
C PRO A 50 -5.59 0.16 -1.26
N LEU A 51 -5.23 -0.77 -2.15
CA LEU A 51 -3.84 -1.06 -2.50
C LEU A 51 -3.11 0.18 -3.04
N GLY A 52 -3.78 1.09 -3.76
CA GLY A 52 -3.19 2.35 -4.22
C GLY A 52 -2.65 3.22 -3.09
N LYS A 53 -3.40 3.36 -1.99
CA LYS A 53 -2.94 4.11 -0.80
C LYS A 53 -1.73 3.47 -0.12
N ARG A 54 -1.64 2.13 -0.16
CA ARG A 54 -0.49 1.39 0.39
C ARG A 54 0.73 1.52 -0.51
N LEU A 55 0.53 1.46 -1.82
CA LEU A 55 1.59 1.68 -2.81
C LEU A 55 2.22 3.07 -2.65
N LYS A 56 1.36 4.09 -2.54
CA LYS A 56 1.78 5.48 -2.32
C LYS A 56 2.63 5.65 -1.06
N ARG A 57 2.33 4.94 0.05
CA ARG A 57 3.20 4.95 1.24
C ARG A 57 4.61 4.45 0.92
N GLY A 58 4.73 3.35 0.17
CA GLY A 58 6.03 2.82 -0.25
C GLY A 58 6.80 3.81 -1.12
N GLU A 59 6.12 4.48 -2.05
CA GLU A 59 6.72 5.54 -2.89
C GLU A 59 7.16 6.76 -2.08
N GLU A 60 6.35 7.20 -1.11
CA GLU A 60 6.69 8.29 -0.20
C GLU A 60 7.92 7.95 0.66
N PHE A 61 7.98 6.72 1.18
CA PHE A 61 9.15 6.25 1.92
C PHE A 61 10.41 6.21 1.06
N ALA A 62 10.30 5.75 -0.19
CA ALA A 62 11.42 5.76 -1.15
C ALA A 62 11.95 7.18 -1.37
N ARG A 63 11.05 8.12 -1.70
CA ARG A 63 11.42 9.54 -1.92
C ARG A 63 12.04 10.20 -0.69
N ALA A 64 11.64 9.81 0.52
CA ALA A 64 12.19 10.35 1.76
C ALA A 64 13.54 9.73 2.15
N SER A 65 13.90 8.60 1.55
CA SER A 65 15.15 7.86 1.82
C SER A 65 16.26 8.14 0.81
N ASP A 66 15.95 8.85 -0.27
CA ASP A 66 16.90 9.38 -1.26
C ASP A 66 17.55 10.69 -0.77
#